data_AF-A0A8J4CAL6-F1
#
_entry.id   AF-A0A8J4CAL6-F1
#
_cell.length_a   1.000
_cell.length_b   1.000
_cell.length_c   1.000
_cell.angle_alpha   90.00
_cell.angle_beta   90.00
_cell.angle_gamma   90.00
#
_symmetry.space_group_name_H-M   'P 1'
#
loop_
_entity.id
_entity.type
_entity.pdbx_description
1 polymer ?
#
loop_
_entity_poly.entity_id
_entity_poly.type
_entity_poly.pdbx_seq_one_letter_code
_entity_poly.pdbx_strand_id
1 'polypeptide(L)'
;MPFNLVVRFVTYKSGGNATIIICRADGEEEGGGSSCSDGLDNDCDGLVDFADPDCAYVAPKPPSPRLPPSPRRSPPRPPASSPSQLQSPPSSPSQPQPPPSSPSQPQPPASPPDSPLPPSPPPLLPSPPGTPLHREPPFPPPPPSPRPPPFPRPPPRPPAFPRSPPRSPPPSLTPPTMTPSR
;
A
#
# COMPACT_ATOMS: atom_id res chain seq x y z
N MET A 1 11.69 -0.74 -23.04
CA MET A 1 10.91 -1.29 -21.91
C MET A 1 10.64 -0.13 -20.98
N PRO A 2 9.38 0.25 -20.73
CA PRO A 2 9.10 1.35 -19.81
C PRO A 2 9.54 0.92 -18.41
N PHE A 3 10.44 1.68 -17.80
CA PHE A 3 10.78 1.52 -16.40
C PHE A 3 9.56 1.94 -15.59
N ASN A 4 8.95 1.02 -14.84
CA ASN A 4 7.80 1.30 -13.98
C ASN A 4 8.22 2.10 -12.75
N LEU A 5 8.84 3.27 -12.96
CA LEU A 5 9.30 4.15 -11.90
C LEU A 5 8.08 4.82 -11.27
N VAL A 6 7.87 4.56 -9.98
CA VAL A 6 6.79 5.14 -9.20
C VAL A 6 7.39 6.06 -8.15
N VAL A 7 6.81 7.26 -8.02
CA VAL A 7 7.15 8.21 -6.96
C VAL A 7 5.95 8.33 -6.04
N ARG A 8 6.10 7.86 -4.81
CA ARG A 8 5.05 7.85 -3.80
C ARG A 8 5.33 8.95 -2.77
N PHE A 9 4.41 9.91 -2.69
CA PHE A 9 4.48 10.98 -1.69
C PHE A 9 3.93 10.47 -0.37
N VAL A 10 4.79 10.30 0.64
CA VAL A 10 4.41 9.77 1.96
C VAL A 10 3.90 10.90 2.83
N THR A 11 4.70 11.95 2.99
CA THR A 11 4.34 13.13 3.78
C THR A 11 4.86 14.39 3.11
N TYR A 12 4.04 15.44 3.12
CA TYR A 12 4.43 16.77 2.65
C TYR A 12 3.98 17.83 3.64
N LYS A 13 4.89 18.72 4.03
CA LYS A 13 4.60 19.89 4.86
C LYS A 13 4.93 21.16 4.08
N SER A 14 3.95 22.05 3.90
CA SER A 14 4.17 23.34 3.22
C SER A 14 5.19 24.19 4.00
N GLY A 15 6.33 24.50 3.37
CA GLY A 15 7.45 25.20 4.01
C GLY A 15 8.33 24.33 4.92
N GLY A 16 8.20 22.99 4.84
CA GLY A 16 8.98 22.03 5.63
C GLY A 16 9.64 20.95 4.77
N ASN A 17 9.86 19.76 5.35
CA ASN A 17 10.38 18.60 4.64
C ASN A 17 9.26 17.79 3.98
N ALA A 18 9.62 17.10 2.90
CA ALA A 18 8.80 16.11 2.23
C ALA A 18 9.51 14.76 2.24
N THR A 19 8.76 13.70 2.46
CA THR A 19 9.25 12.32 2.37
C THR A 19 8.62 11.69 1.14
N ILE A 20 9.47 11.29 0.21
CA ILE A 20 9.07 10.60 -1.02
C ILE A 20 9.76 9.24 -1.03
N ILE A 21 9.02 8.22 -1.47
CA ILE A 21 9.56 6.90 -1.80
C ILE A 21 9.66 6.85 -3.32
N ILE A 22 10.82 6.43 -3.82
CA ILE A 22 11.05 6.18 -5.24
C ILE A 22 11.24 4.68 -5.36
N CYS A 23 10.40 4.03 -6.15
CA CYS A 23 10.28 2.59 -6.20
C CYS A 23 10.02 2.13 -7.63
N ARG A 24 10.19 0.83 -7.89
CA ARG A 24 10.02 0.23 -9.21
C ARG A 24 8.84 -0.74 -9.15
N ALA A 25 7.63 -0.28 -9.45
CA ALA A 25 6.45 -1.13 -9.32
C ALA A 25 6.38 -2.18 -10.46
N ASP A 26 6.84 -3.41 -10.22
CA ASP A 26 6.70 -4.51 -11.18
C ASP A 26 5.32 -5.21 -11.11
N GLY A 27 4.46 -4.82 -10.15
CA GLY A 27 3.01 -4.85 -10.36
C GLY A 27 2.15 -5.55 -9.31
N GLU A 28 2.70 -6.40 -8.44
CA GLU A 28 1.98 -6.96 -7.27
C GLU A 28 2.86 -7.98 -6.53
N GLU A 29 3.19 -7.67 -5.26
CA GLU A 29 3.91 -8.48 -4.25
C GLU A 29 5.42 -8.72 -4.44
N GLU A 30 6.19 -8.25 -3.45
CA GLU A 30 7.62 -8.48 -3.19
C GLU A 30 7.91 -9.92 -2.68
N GLY A 31 7.41 -10.93 -3.40
CA GLY A 31 7.47 -12.35 -2.98
C GLY A 31 8.43 -13.22 -3.80
N GLY A 32 9.16 -12.66 -4.77
CA GLY A 32 10.06 -13.39 -5.65
C GLY A 32 11.48 -13.36 -5.11
N GLY A 33 12.14 -14.52 -4.96
CA GLY A 33 13.49 -14.58 -4.36
C GLY A 33 14.57 -13.70 -5.02
N SER A 34 14.37 -13.22 -6.25
CA SER A 34 15.26 -12.24 -6.88
C SER A 34 14.99 -10.77 -6.52
N SER A 35 13.76 -10.41 -6.15
CA SER A 35 13.39 -9.03 -5.78
C SER A 35 13.85 -8.66 -4.37
N CYS A 36 13.97 -9.67 -3.49
CA CYS A 36 14.41 -9.50 -2.10
C CYS A 36 15.89 -9.20 -1.86
N SER A 37 16.66 -8.91 -2.92
CA SER A 37 18.09 -8.58 -2.81
C SER A 37 18.59 -7.69 -3.95
N ASP A 38 17.68 -7.05 -4.69
CA ASP A 38 18.02 -6.22 -5.84
C ASP A 38 18.14 -4.73 -5.50
N GLY A 39 17.90 -4.35 -4.24
CA GLY A 39 18.04 -2.98 -3.74
C GLY A 39 16.88 -2.07 -4.12
N LEU A 40 15.77 -2.63 -4.63
CA LEU A 40 14.58 -1.90 -5.02
C LEU A 40 13.40 -2.31 -4.14
N ASP A 41 12.49 -1.35 -3.99
CA ASP A 41 11.16 -1.58 -3.47
C ASP A 41 10.25 -1.82 -4.69
N ASN A 42 9.91 -3.09 -4.94
CA ASN A 42 9.23 -3.57 -6.13
C ASN A 42 7.69 -3.58 -5.97
N ASP A 43 7.18 -3.29 -4.77
CA ASP A 43 5.75 -3.11 -4.49
C ASP A 43 5.36 -1.73 -3.91
N CYS A 44 6.36 -0.87 -3.71
CA CYS A 44 6.27 0.53 -3.31
C CYS A 44 5.74 0.77 -1.89
N ASP A 45 5.87 -0.19 -0.97
CA ASP A 45 5.37 -0.07 0.40
C ASP A 45 6.29 0.75 1.34
N GLY A 46 7.54 0.99 0.91
CA GLY A 46 8.57 1.74 1.63
C GLY A 46 9.59 0.86 2.37
N LEU A 47 9.49 -0.45 2.23
CA LEU A 47 10.46 -1.44 2.70
C LEU A 47 11.23 -1.98 1.49
N VAL A 48 12.49 -2.34 1.70
CA VAL A 48 13.40 -2.76 0.62
C VAL A 48 14.04 -4.07 1.02
N ASP A 49 14.10 -5.02 0.09
CA ASP A 49 14.79 -6.30 0.26
C ASP A 49 14.43 -7.02 1.57
N PHE A 50 15.42 -7.42 2.38
CA PHE A 50 15.22 -8.09 3.66
C PHE A 50 14.58 -7.23 4.76
N ALA A 51 14.44 -5.92 4.55
CA ALA A 51 13.63 -5.10 5.45
C ALA A 51 12.13 -5.28 5.17
N ASP A 52 11.78 -5.83 4.00
CA ASP A 52 10.43 -6.15 3.59
C ASP A 52 9.97 -7.50 4.22
N PRO A 53 8.85 -7.52 4.97
CA PRO A 53 8.29 -8.75 5.51
C PRO A 53 7.76 -9.70 4.44
N ASP A 54 7.38 -9.23 3.25
CA ASP A 54 6.92 -10.07 2.15
C ASP A 54 8.06 -10.90 1.57
N CYS A 55 9.31 -10.43 1.73
CA CYS A 55 10.52 -11.21 1.45
C CYS A 55 10.76 -12.40 2.38
N ALA A 56 10.08 -12.46 3.53
CA ALA A 56 10.11 -13.62 4.40
C ALA A 56 9.15 -14.73 3.96
N TYR A 57 8.18 -14.44 3.09
CA TYR A 57 7.09 -15.35 2.75
C TYR A 57 7.10 -15.75 1.27
N VAL A 58 8.01 -16.65 0.90
CA VAL A 58 8.07 -17.24 -0.47
C VAL A 58 6.88 -18.18 -0.77
N ALA A 59 5.84 -18.20 0.06
CA ALA A 59 4.68 -19.06 -0.21
C ALA A 59 3.75 -18.36 -1.21
N PRO A 60 3.19 -19.10 -2.18
CA PRO A 60 2.17 -18.55 -3.06
C PRO A 60 0.94 -18.21 -2.22
N LYS A 61 0.69 -16.91 -1.98
CA LYS A 61 -0.62 -16.50 -1.50
C LYS A 61 -1.65 -16.76 -2.60
N PRO A 62 -2.86 -17.24 -2.27
CA PRO A 62 -3.96 -17.22 -3.24
C PRO A 62 -4.18 -15.77 -3.69
N PRO A 63 -4.54 -15.53 -4.96
CA PRO A 63 -4.67 -14.19 -5.50
C PRO A 63 -5.63 -13.37 -4.63
N SER A 64 -5.11 -12.31 -4.02
CA SER A 64 -5.93 -11.32 -3.34
C SER A 64 -6.96 -10.78 -4.34
N PRO A 65 -8.27 -10.72 -4.01
CA PRO A 65 -9.22 -10.10 -4.91
C PRO A 65 -8.79 -8.63 -5.06
N ARG A 66 -8.38 -8.25 -6.28
CA ARG A 66 -8.05 -6.86 -6.64
C ARG A 66 -9.14 -5.96 -6.07
N LEU A 67 -8.84 -5.25 -5.00
CA LEU A 67 -9.70 -4.16 -4.56
C LEU A 67 -9.66 -3.15 -5.71
N PRO A 68 -10.82 -2.79 -6.30
CA PRO A 68 -10.84 -1.82 -7.36
C PRO A 68 -10.18 -0.53 -6.86
N PRO A 69 -9.40 0.18 -7.71
CA PRO A 69 -8.82 1.45 -7.32
C PRO A 69 -9.94 2.33 -6.76
N SER A 70 -9.70 2.92 -5.58
CA SER A 70 -10.71 3.72 -4.89
C SER A 70 -11.37 4.68 -5.89
N PRO A 71 -12.71 4.76 -5.96
CA PRO A 71 -13.35 5.61 -6.95
C PRO A 71 -12.86 7.04 -6.73
N ARG A 72 -12.13 7.58 -7.71
CA ARG A 72 -11.90 9.02 -7.80
C ARG A 72 -13.26 9.66 -7.61
N ARG A 73 -13.39 10.58 -6.64
CA ARG A 73 -14.62 11.35 -6.39
C ARG A 73 -15.22 11.78 -7.73
N SER A 74 -16.32 11.15 -8.11
CA SER A 74 -17.01 11.46 -9.36
C SER A 74 -17.44 12.93 -9.33
N PRO A 75 -17.31 13.69 -10.44
CA PRO A 75 -18.00 14.97 -10.55
C PRO A 75 -19.52 14.75 -10.40
N PRO A 76 -20.27 15.74 -9.87
CA PRO A 76 -21.69 15.58 -9.58
C PRO A 76 -22.48 15.18 -10.84
N ARG A 77 -23.31 14.15 -10.69
CA ARG A 77 -24.13 13.56 -11.76
C ARG A 77 -25.22 14.56 -12.19
N PRO A 78 -25.46 14.79 -13.50
CA PRO A 78 -26.66 15.50 -13.94
C PRO A 78 -27.93 14.67 -13.67
N PRO A 79 -29.11 15.31 -13.54
CA PRO A 79 -30.34 14.64 -13.18
C PRO A 79 -30.79 13.65 -14.25
N ALA A 80 -31.42 12.56 -13.78
CA ALA A 80 -31.83 11.42 -14.55
C ALA A 80 -32.97 11.75 -15.53
N SER A 81 -32.77 11.37 -16.80
CA SER A 81 -33.87 11.17 -17.75
C SER A 81 -34.18 9.67 -17.84
N SER A 82 -35.48 9.39 -17.85
CA SER A 82 -36.23 8.15 -17.65
C SER A 82 -35.84 6.89 -18.45
N PRO A 83 -36.37 5.71 -18.05
CA PRO A 83 -35.96 4.40 -18.58
C PRO A 83 -36.89 3.92 -19.70
N SER A 84 -36.34 3.17 -20.65
CA SER A 84 -36.99 2.05 -21.33
C SER A 84 -36.04 1.53 -22.40
N GLN A 85 -35.52 0.33 -22.22
CA GLN A 85 -35.76 -0.77 -23.15
C GLN A 85 -35.37 -2.06 -22.43
N LEU A 86 -36.40 -2.83 -22.11
CA LEU A 86 -36.34 -4.19 -21.62
C LEU A 86 -35.87 -5.06 -22.80
N GLN A 87 -34.69 -5.66 -22.74
CA GLN A 87 -34.31 -6.74 -23.65
C GLN A 87 -34.17 -8.04 -22.86
N SER A 88 -34.99 -9.00 -23.28
CA SER A 88 -35.17 -10.33 -22.73
C SER A 88 -33.87 -11.15 -22.67
N PRO A 89 -33.72 -12.06 -21.70
CA PRO A 89 -32.62 -13.01 -21.70
C PRO A 89 -32.88 -14.15 -22.71
N PRO A 90 -31.86 -14.67 -23.41
CA PRO A 90 -32.00 -15.92 -24.14
C PRO A 90 -31.97 -17.13 -23.21
N SER A 91 -32.58 -18.19 -23.73
CA SER A 91 -32.95 -19.44 -23.07
C SER A 91 -31.79 -20.42 -22.85
N SER A 92 -31.99 -21.21 -21.79
CA SER A 92 -31.56 -22.60 -21.54
C SER A 92 -30.19 -22.89 -20.87
N PRO A 93 -30.20 -23.76 -19.85
CA PRO A 93 -29.01 -24.31 -19.21
C PRO A 93 -28.54 -25.59 -19.91
N SER A 94 -27.25 -25.67 -20.27
CA SER A 94 -26.61 -26.95 -20.56
C SER A 94 -25.83 -27.38 -19.33
N GLN A 95 -26.15 -28.58 -18.83
CA GLN A 95 -25.51 -29.21 -17.69
C GLN A 95 -23.98 -29.34 -17.85
N PRO A 96 -23.20 -29.36 -16.75
CA PRO A 96 -21.78 -29.66 -16.82
C PRO A 96 -21.57 -31.14 -17.16
N GLN A 97 -20.76 -31.43 -18.18
CA GLN A 97 -20.26 -32.79 -18.40
C GLN A 97 -19.26 -33.17 -17.30
N PRO A 98 -19.19 -34.44 -16.86
CA PRO A 98 -18.14 -34.90 -15.96
C PRO A 98 -16.76 -34.80 -16.64
N PRO A 99 -15.68 -34.50 -15.90
CA PRO A 99 -14.35 -34.37 -16.46
C PRO A 99 -13.86 -35.72 -17.02
N PRO A 100 -13.08 -35.73 -18.11
CA PRO A 100 -12.44 -36.94 -18.59
C PRO A 100 -11.41 -37.44 -17.57
N SER A 101 -11.33 -38.77 -17.43
CA SER A 101 -10.35 -39.47 -16.61
C SER A 101 -8.92 -39.00 -16.92
N SER A 102 -8.18 -38.64 -15.87
CA SER A 102 -6.79 -38.20 -15.95
C SER A 102 -5.93 -39.14 -16.81
N PRO A 103 -5.14 -38.63 -17.77
CA PRO A 103 -4.08 -39.43 -18.35
C PRO A 103 -3.03 -39.70 -17.27
N SER A 104 -2.59 -40.96 -17.16
CA SER A 104 -1.50 -41.39 -16.30
C SER A 104 -0.31 -40.45 -16.45
N GLN A 105 0.13 -39.86 -15.33
CA GLN A 105 1.35 -39.05 -15.30
C GLN A 105 2.51 -39.85 -15.90
N PRO A 106 3.30 -39.27 -16.82
CA PRO A 106 4.59 -39.85 -17.21
C PRO A 106 5.46 -40.00 -15.98
N GLN A 107 6.08 -41.18 -15.80
CA GLN A 107 7.01 -41.37 -14.70
C GLN A 107 8.14 -40.32 -14.77
N PRO A 108 8.57 -39.75 -13.63
CA PRO A 108 9.69 -38.82 -13.62
C PRO A 108 10.94 -39.50 -14.20
N PRO A 109 11.77 -38.78 -14.97
CA PRO A 109 13.01 -39.33 -15.48
C PRO A 109 13.92 -39.77 -14.32
N ALA A 110 14.64 -40.86 -14.53
CA ALA A 110 15.63 -41.37 -13.58
C ALA A 110 16.61 -40.25 -13.20
N SER A 111 16.95 -40.19 -11.90
CA SER A 111 17.89 -39.22 -11.34
C SER A 111 19.18 -39.17 -12.16
N PRO A 112 19.74 -37.97 -12.42
CA PRO A 112 21.02 -37.85 -13.12
C PRO A 112 22.13 -38.56 -12.33
N PRO A 113 23.18 -39.08 -13.00
CA PRO A 113 24.32 -39.66 -12.31
C PRO A 113 24.98 -38.62 -11.40
N ASP A 114 25.40 -39.08 -10.22
CA ASP A 114 26.09 -38.32 -9.19
C ASP A 114 27.21 -37.48 -9.84
N SER A 115 27.10 -36.15 -9.73
CA SER A 115 28.11 -35.25 -10.28
C SER A 115 29.42 -35.48 -9.52
N PRO A 116 30.59 -35.52 -10.20
CA PRO A 116 31.86 -35.74 -9.53
C PRO A 116 32.09 -34.66 -8.47
N LEU A 117 32.36 -35.10 -7.24
CA LEU A 117 32.68 -34.23 -6.11
C LEU A 117 33.79 -33.23 -6.49
N PRO A 118 33.67 -31.94 -6.11
CA PRO A 118 34.69 -30.95 -6.41
C PRO A 118 36.03 -31.33 -5.73
N PRO A 119 37.17 -30.95 -6.34
CA PRO A 119 38.48 -31.21 -5.75
C PRO A 119 38.60 -30.56 -4.38
N SER A 120 39.27 -31.26 -3.45
CA SER A 120 39.51 -30.74 -2.10
C SER A 120 40.30 -29.42 -2.14
N PRO A 121 39.97 -28.45 -1.28
CA PRO A 121 40.68 -27.18 -1.24
C PRO A 121 42.16 -27.39 -0.87
N PRO A 122 43.08 -26.55 -1.38
CA PRO A 122 44.49 -26.62 -1.02
C PRO A 122 44.68 -26.34 0.48
N PRO A 123 45.76 -26.88 1.09
CA PRO A 123 46.07 -26.63 2.49
C PRO A 123 46.30 -25.13 2.74
N LEU A 124 45.64 -24.61 3.78
CA LEU A 124 45.78 -23.22 4.20
C LEU A 124 47.23 -22.95 4.60
N LEU A 125 47.85 -21.95 3.96
CA LEU A 125 49.16 -21.43 4.36
C LEU A 125 49.09 -20.85 5.77
N PRO A 126 50.16 -20.99 6.59
CA PRO A 126 50.21 -20.39 7.92
C PRO A 126 50.13 -18.86 7.82
N SER A 127 49.27 -18.27 8.63
CA SER A 127 49.09 -16.82 8.70
C SER A 127 50.41 -16.13 9.12
N PRO A 128 50.72 -14.94 8.57
CA PRO A 128 51.89 -14.19 9.00
C PRO A 128 51.77 -13.78 10.48
N PRO A 129 52.90 -13.62 11.20
CA PRO A 129 52.88 -13.16 12.58
C PRO A 129 52.21 -11.77 12.64
N GLY A 130 51.16 -11.67 13.46
CA GLY A 130 50.37 -10.46 13.61
C GLY A 130 51.23 -9.28 14.05
N THR A 131 51.09 -8.16 13.36
CA THR A 131 51.63 -6.88 13.80
C THR A 131 51.04 -6.51 15.17
N PRO A 132 51.83 -5.97 16.11
CA PRO A 132 51.31 -5.51 17.39
C PRO A 132 50.31 -4.38 17.14
N LEU A 133 49.05 -4.64 17.45
CA LEU A 133 47.96 -3.67 17.33
C LEU A 133 48.28 -2.45 18.20
N HIS A 134 48.52 -1.31 17.54
CA HIS A 134 48.58 -0.03 18.20
C HIS A 134 47.20 0.22 18.83
N ARG A 135 47.15 0.26 20.17
CA ARG A 135 45.90 0.46 20.90
C ARG A 135 45.44 1.88 20.65
N GLU A 136 44.44 2.03 19.78
CA GLU A 136 43.83 3.32 19.48
C GLU A 136 43.32 3.94 20.80
N PRO A 137 43.60 5.24 21.06
CA PRO A 137 43.06 5.93 22.23
C PRO A 137 41.52 5.86 22.22
N PRO A 138 40.87 5.77 23.40
CA PRO A 138 39.42 5.73 23.48
C PRO A 138 38.82 6.98 22.82
N PHE A 139 37.81 6.76 21.97
CA PHE A 139 37.06 7.84 21.34
C PHE A 139 36.58 8.86 22.38
N PRO A 140 36.66 10.17 22.10
CA PRO A 140 36.11 11.18 22.99
C PRO A 140 34.60 10.96 23.18
N PRO A 141 34.04 11.28 24.36
CA PRO A 141 32.61 11.15 24.59
C PRO A 141 31.83 12.03 23.60
N PRO A 142 30.62 11.60 23.18
CA PRO A 142 29.79 12.39 22.28
C PRO A 142 29.41 13.74 22.92
N PRO A 143 29.19 14.78 22.11
CA PRO A 143 28.74 16.08 22.61
C PRO A 143 27.36 15.95 23.29
N PRO A 144 27.03 16.85 24.24
CA PRO A 144 25.73 16.86 24.90
C PRO A 144 24.61 17.11 23.87
N SER A 145 23.48 16.44 24.05
CA SER A 145 22.31 16.61 23.18
C SER A 145 21.81 18.07 23.19
N PRO A 146 21.35 18.60 22.05
CA PRO A 146 20.78 19.95 21.99
C PRO A 146 19.54 20.04 22.90
N ARG A 147 19.35 21.20 23.55
CA ARG A 147 18.14 21.44 24.36
C ARG A 147 16.91 21.36 23.45
N PRO A 148 15.80 20.75 23.93
CA PRO A 148 14.55 20.75 23.19
C PRO A 148 14.06 22.20 22.97
N PRO A 149 13.41 22.49 21.84
CA PRO A 149 12.83 23.81 21.59
C PRO A 149 11.77 24.14 22.66
N PRO A 150 11.55 25.42 22.99
CA PRO A 150 10.47 25.82 23.88
C PRO A 150 9.13 25.39 23.32
N PHE A 151 8.20 24.99 24.20
CA PHE A 151 6.84 24.64 23.80
C PHE A 151 6.17 25.80 23.06
N PRO A 152 5.42 25.53 21.98
CA PRO A 152 4.64 26.55 21.28
C PRO A 152 3.62 27.17 22.25
N ARG A 153 3.46 28.50 22.17
CA ARG A 153 2.43 29.20 22.95
C ARG A 153 1.04 28.67 22.56
N PRO A 154 0.11 28.52 23.52
CA PRO A 154 -1.26 28.13 23.21
C PRO A 154 -1.92 29.18 22.28
N PRO A 155 -2.82 28.75 21.39
CA PRO A 155 -3.54 29.68 20.51
C PRO A 155 -4.41 30.65 21.33
N PRO A 156 -4.67 31.86 20.82
CA PRO A 156 -5.59 32.80 21.46
C PRO A 156 -7.00 32.18 21.56
N ARG A 157 -7.72 32.48 22.65
CA ARG A 157 -9.12 32.05 22.79
C ARG A 157 -9.96 32.62 21.63
N PRO A 158 -10.87 31.82 21.05
CA PRO A 158 -11.79 32.34 20.04
C PRO A 158 -12.68 33.43 20.63
N PRO A 159 -13.12 34.40 19.82
CA PRO A 159 -14.06 35.42 20.24
C PRO A 159 -15.38 34.78 20.71
N ALA A 160 -15.99 35.35 21.75
CA ALA A 160 -17.29 34.91 22.23
C ALA A 160 -18.34 35.10 21.12
N PHE A 161 -19.08 34.04 20.79
CA PHE A 161 -20.16 34.12 19.82
C PHE A 161 -21.25 35.09 20.31
N PRO A 162 -21.78 35.96 19.43
CA PRO A 162 -22.93 36.80 19.79
C PRO A 162 -24.12 35.91 20.11
N ARG A 163 -24.81 36.22 21.22
CA ARG A 163 -26.05 35.53 21.64
C ARG A 163 -27.07 35.62 20.51
N SER A 164 -27.69 34.48 20.16
CA SER A 164 -28.73 34.43 19.13
C SER A 164 -29.92 35.33 19.50
N PRO A 165 -30.54 36.02 18.51
CA PRO A 165 -31.73 36.82 18.76
C PRO A 165 -32.92 35.95 19.18
N PRO A 166 -33.87 36.49 19.97
CA PRO A 166 -35.08 35.76 20.36
C PRO A 166 -35.92 35.38 19.13
N ARG A 167 -36.48 34.17 19.14
CA ARG A 167 -37.36 33.66 18.08
C ARG A 167 -38.63 34.51 17.98
N SER A 168 -39.01 34.89 16.76
CA SER A 168 -40.27 35.59 16.48
C SER A 168 -41.50 34.73 16.84
N PRO A 169 -42.61 35.33 17.30
CA PRO A 169 -43.85 34.61 17.55
C PRO A 169 -44.49 34.12 16.23
N PRO A 170 -45.25 33.00 16.27
CA PRO A 170 -45.93 32.48 15.09
C PRO A 170 -47.09 33.40 14.64
N PRO A 171 -47.43 33.41 13.34
CA PRO A 171 -48.53 34.22 12.84
C PRO A 171 -49.90 33.68 13.27
N SER A 172 -50.79 34.59 13.68
CA SER A 172 -52.18 34.30 14.04
C SER A 172 -52.98 33.93 12.79
N LEU A 173 -53.40 32.67 12.69
CA LEU A 173 -54.30 32.19 11.65
C LEU A 173 -55.72 32.70 11.93
N THR A 174 -56.20 33.66 11.13
CA THR A 174 -57.62 34.02 11.09
C THR A 174 -58.39 33.02 10.21
N PRO A 175 -59.53 32.47 10.66
CA PRO A 175 -60.31 31.53 9.85
C PRO A 175 -61.02 32.25 8.68
N PRO A 176 -61.22 31.58 7.54
CA PRO A 176 -61.86 32.18 6.37
C PRO A 176 -63.37 32.36 6.56
N THR A 177 -63.86 33.54 6.21
CA THR A 177 -65.28 33.89 6.16
C THR A 177 -65.98 33.12 5.03
N MET A 178 -66.96 32.28 5.37
CA MET A 178 -67.84 31.66 4.38
C MET A 178 -68.93 32.64 3.95
N THR A 179 -68.89 33.11 2.71
CA THR A 179 -70.01 33.82 2.08
C THR A 179 -70.97 32.83 1.41
N PRO A 180 -72.28 32.86 1.70
CA PRO A 180 -73.26 32.04 1.00
C PRO A 180 -73.60 32.65 -0.37
N SER A 181 -73.49 31.85 -1.43
CA SER A 181 -73.98 32.21 -2.77
C SER A 181 -75.51 32.11 -2.84
N ARG A 182 -76.16 33.14 -3.37
CA ARG A 182 -77.49 33.04 -3.97
C ARG A 182 -77.60 33.99 -5.16
#